data_AF-A0AAN5TBK1-F1
#
_entry.id   AF-A0AAN5TBK1-F1
#
_cell.length_a   1.000
_cell.length_b   1.000
_cell.length_c   1.000
_cell.angle_alpha   90.00
_cell.angle_beta   90.00
_cell.angle_gamma   90.00
#
_symmetry.space_group_name_H-M   'P 1'
#
loop_
_entity.id
_entity.type
_entity.pdbx_description
1 polymer ?
#
loop_
_entity_poly.entity_id
_entity_poly.type
_entity_poly.pdbx_seq_one_letter_code
_entity_poly.pdbx_strand_id
1 'polypeptide(L)'
;MAKTEPLAQLRDIHLPESVGWWPLAPGWYGLMVLIVVLVAGVAYFIYKRHVNALPKKQALSLLKIHKEQYEKDKNTQLASAHISELLKRVALVYYPRAEVASMHGEAWVEFLNQTGKGIDFTPVKSMLLDSPYKTSDALNLNPLFTRAEKWIKQRGAPCSN
;
A
#
# COMPACT_ATOMS: atom_id res chain seq x y z
N MET A 1 84.55 5.71 53.20
CA MET A 1 83.39 6.63 53.27
C MET A 1 82.66 6.53 51.94
N ALA A 2 81.61 5.71 51.86
CA ALA A 2 80.85 5.50 50.63
C ALA A 2 79.77 6.58 50.52
N LYS A 3 79.86 7.42 49.49
CA LYS A 3 78.90 8.48 49.21
C LYS A 3 77.81 7.87 48.32
N THR A 4 76.69 7.49 48.93
CA THR A 4 75.54 6.93 48.20
C THR A 4 74.84 8.09 47.49
N GLU A 5 75.01 8.20 46.18
CA GLU A 5 74.36 9.19 45.31
C GLU A 5 72.83 9.00 45.35
N PRO A 6 72.06 9.90 45.98
CA PRO A 6 70.63 9.73 46.20
C PRO A 6 69.79 9.86 44.91
N LEU A 7 70.42 10.24 43.81
CA LEU A 7 69.79 10.42 42.49
C LEU A 7 69.68 9.11 41.70
N ALA A 8 70.50 8.09 42.03
CA ALA A 8 70.44 6.78 41.38
C ALA A 8 69.21 5.94 41.79
N GLN A 9 68.43 6.42 42.76
CA GLN A 9 67.26 5.75 43.33
C GLN A 9 65.92 6.36 42.86
N LEU A 10 65.95 7.27 41.88
CA LEU A 10 64.74 7.77 41.25
C LEU A 10 64.26 6.76 40.19
N ARG A 11 63.18 6.03 40.51
CA ARG A 11 62.49 5.18 39.52
C ARG A 11 61.82 6.06 38.47
N ASP A 12 62.00 5.67 37.22
CA ASP A 12 61.39 6.30 36.05
C ASP A 12 59.85 6.35 36.17
N ILE A 13 59.24 7.46 35.75
CA ILE A 13 57.80 7.67 35.84
C ILE A 13 57.13 6.89 34.70
N HIS A 14 56.55 5.73 35.03
CA HIS A 14 55.71 4.99 34.09
C HIS A 14 54.39 5.74 33.87
N LEU A 15 54.21 6.31 32.67
CA LEU A 15 52.89 6.79 32.26
C LEU A 15 51.95 5.58 32.10
N PRO A 16 50.71 5.62 32.60
CA PRO A 16 49.75 4.56 32.34
C PRO A 16 49.50 4.48 30.82
N GLU A 17 49.43 3.25 30.29
CA GLU A 17 49.01 3.04 28.92
C GLU A 17 47.65 3.72 28.70
N SER A 18 47.51 4.38 27.55
CA SER A 18 46.27 5.07 27.18
C SER A 18 45.11 4.10 27.31
N VAL A 19 44.11 4.46 28.14
CA VAL A 19 42.88 3.68 28.29
C VAL A 19 42.29 3.40 26.91
N GLY A 20 42.43 2.14 26.47
CA GLY A 20 41.78 1.65 25.27
C GLY A 20 40.28 1.82 25.45
N TRP A 21 39.60 2.26 24.41
CA TRP A 21 38.14 2.42 24.29
C TRP A 21 37.33 1.10 24.45
N TRP A 22 37.92 0.08 25.05
CA TRP A 22 37.42 -1.29 25.15
C TRP A 22 37.22 -1.68 26.61
N PRO A 23 36.14 -2.40 26.99
CA PRO A 23 35.02 -2.84 26.17
C PRO A 23 33.94 -1.75 26.11
N LEU A 24 33.24 -1.67 24.97
CA LEU A 24 31.98 -0.90 24.90
C LEU A 24 31.11 -1.30 26.09
N ALA A 25 30.75 -0.32 26.93
CA ALA A 25 29.93 -0.58 28.12
C ALA A 25 28.72 -1.43 27.72
N PRO A 26 28.31 -2.43 28.52
CA PRO A 26 27.31 -3.42 28.13
C PRO A 26 25.95 -2.83 27.70
N GLY A 27 25.65 -1.58 28.06
CA GLY A 27 24.48 -0.84 27.59
C GLY A 27 24.44 -0.58 26.07
N TRP A 28 25.58 -0.59 25.37
CA TRP A 28 25.62 -0.41 23.91
C TRP A 28 25.01 -1.57 23.14
N TYR A 29 25.08 -2.79 23.66
CA TYR A 29 24.42 -3.93 23.04
C TYR A 29 22.90 -3.77 23.09
N GLY A 30 22.37 -3.29 24.22
CA GLY A 30 20.95 -2.94 24.35
C GLY A 30 20.53 -1.84 23.37
N LEU A 31 21.36 -0.80 23.22
CA LEU A 31 21.12 0.27 22.26
C LEU A 31 21.13 -0.23 20.81
N MET A 32 22.09 -1.08 20.44
CA MET A 32 22.16 -1.69 19.12
C MET A 32 20.92 -2.54 18.82
N VAL A 33 20.49 -3.38 19.77
CA VAL A 33 19.26 -4.18 19.62
C VAL A 33 18.04 -3.28 19.44
N LEU A 34 17.94 -2.21 20.24
CA LEU A 34 16.84 -1.25 20.14
C LEU A 34 16.79 -0.57 18.77
N ILE A 35 17.95 -0.13 18.26
CA ILE A 35 18.05 0.46 16.92
C ILE A 35 17.61 -0.53 15.85
N VAL A 36 18.07 -1.78 15.91
CA VAL A 36 17.70 -2.82 14.93
C VAL A 36 16.19 -3.06 14.93
N VAL A 37 15.56 -3.18 16.10
CA VAL A 37 14.11 -3.36 16.21
C VAL A 37 13.36 -2.15 15.64
N LEU A 38 13.83 -0.94 15.94
CA LEU A 38 13.20 0.29 15.46
C LEU A 38 13.28 0.39 13.93
N VAL A 39 14.47 0.12 13.35
CA VAL A 39 14.67 0.10 11.90
C VAL A 39 13.81 -0.98 11.25
N ALA A 40 13.77 -2.19 11.81
CA ALA A 40 12.94 -3.27 11.29
C ALA A 40 11.45 -2.92 11.33
N GLY A 41 10.97 -2.32 12.43
CA GLY A 41 9.59 -1.87 12.58
C GLY A 41 9.21 -0.78 11.57
N VAL A 42 10.08 0.22 11.38
CA VAL A 42 9.88 1.27 10.38
C VAL A 42 9.89 0.71 8.96
N ALA A 43 10.86 -0.15 8.64
CA ALA A 43 10.95 -0.79 7.33
C ALA A 43 9.70 -1.64 7.04
N TYR A 44 9.23 -2.43 8.01
CA TYR A 44 8.00 -3.22 7.88
C TYR A 44 6.76 -2.34 7.69
N PHE A 45 6.64 -1.23 8.44
CA PHE A 45 5.53 -0.30 8.31
C PHE A 45 5.50 0.37 6.93
N ILE A 46 6.66 0.83 6.46
CA ILE A 46 6.81 1.41 5.12
C ILE A 46 6.46 0.35 4.07
N TYR A 47 7.06 -0.84 4.14
CA TYR A 47 6.79 -1.93 3.21
C TYR A 47 5.29 -2.24 3.12
N LYS A 48 4.63 -2.43 4.26
CA LYS A 48 3.18 -2.69 4.33
C LYS A 48 2.37 -1.55 3.72
N ARG A 49 2.71 -0.30 4.01
CA ARG A 49 2.03 0.87 3.42
C ARG A 49 2.22 0.94 1.91
N HIS A 50 3.42 0.63 1.41
CA HIS A 50 3.72 0.62 -0.01
C HIS A 50 2.94 -0.48 -0.73
N VAL A 51 3.03 -1.72 -0.27
CA VAL A 51 2.31 -2.86 -0.85
C VAL A 51 0.80 -2.63 -0.86
N ASN A 52 0.23 -2.11 0.23
CA ASN A 52 -1.20 -1.82 0.30
C ASN A 52 -1.65 -0.72 -0.67
N ALA A 53 -0.76 0.20 -1.05
CA ALA A 53 -1.08 1.27 -1.98
C ALA A 53 -0.97 0.86 -3.47
N LEU A 54 -0.23 -0.19 -3.80
CA LEU A 54 0.02 -0.60 -5.19
C LEU A 54 -1.25 -1.00 -5.94
N PRO A 55 -2.14 -1.88 -5.42
CA PRO A 55 -3.32 -2.32 -6.16
C PRO A 55 -4.27 -1.18 -6.47
N LYS A 56 -4.44 -0.25 -5.52
CA LYS A 56 -5.25 0.96 -5.71
C LYS A 56 -4.67 1.85 -6.82
N LYS A 57 -3.35 2.08 -6.82
CA LYS A 57 -2.69 2.87 -7.87
C LYS A 57 -2.85 2.23 -9.24
N GLN A 58 -2.64 0.92 -9.35
CA GLN A 58 -2.81 0.17 -10.59
C GLN A 58 -4.24 0.23 -11.11
N ALA A 59 -5.23 0.04 -10.23
CA ALA A 59 -6.64 0.11 -10.60
C ALA A 59 -7.04 1.51 -11.11
N LEU A 60 -6.59 2.58 -10.46
CA LEU A 60 -6.85 3.95 -10.91
C LEU A 60 -6.15 4.27 -12.25
N SER A 61 -4.93 3.78 -12.44
CA SER A 61 -4.20 3.92 -13.70
C SER A 61 -4.95 3.22 -14.84
N LEU A 62 -5.42 1.99 -14.61
CA LEU A 62 -6.16 1.21 -15.60
C LEU A 62 -7.52 1.85 -15.93
N LEU A 63 -8.23 2.37 -14.92
CA LEU A 63 -9.46 3.12 -15.12
C LEU A 63 -9.25 4.35 -16.02
N LYS A 64 -8.13 5.07 -15.84
CA LYS A 64 -7.77 6.22 -16.66
C LYS A 64 -7.52 5.82 -18.12
N ILE A 65 -6.79 4.73 -18.35
CA ILE A 65 -6.56 4.18 -19.69
C ILE A 65 -7.88 3.83 -20.38
N HIS A 66 -8.80 3.18 -19.67
CA HIS A 66 -10.12 2.85 -20.22
C HIS A 66 -10.96 4.08 -20.53
N LYS A 67 -10.84 5.14 -19.73
CA LYS A 67 -11.50 6.43 -20.02
C LYS A 67 -10.94 7.07 -21.29
N GLU A 68 -9.63 7.11 -21.44
CA GLU A 68 -8.96 7.65 -22.63
C GLU A 68 -9.32 6.83 -23.90
N GLN A 69 -9.43 5.51 -23.78
CA GLN A 69 -9.92 4.64 -24.87
C GLN A 69 -11.37 4.92 -25.22
N TYR A 70 -12.25 5.07 -24.22
CA TYR A 70 -13.65 5.43 -24.44
C TYR A 70 -13.80 6.79 -25.13
N GLU A 71 -12.97 7.78 -24.79
CA GLU A 71 -13.00 9.09 -25.45
C GLU A 71 -12.61 9.02 -26.93
N LYS A 72 -11.74 8.08 -27.31
CA LYS A 72 -11.30 7.86 -28.71
C LYS A 72 -12.29 7.02 -29.50
N ASP A 73 -12.62 5.84 -29.00
CA ASP A 73 -13.37 4.84 -29.74
C ASP A 73 -14.88 5.00 -29.58
N LYS A 74 -15.32 5.75 -28.54
CA LYS A 74 -16.74 5.93 -28.14
C LYS A 74 -17.52 4.63 -27.98
N ASN A 75 -16.81 3.52 -27.82
CA ASN A 75 -17.42 2.20 -27.66
C ASN A 75 -17.91 2.01 -26.22
N THR A 76 -19.18 2.34 -26.00
CA THR A 76 -19.86 2.21 -24.71
C THR A 76 -19.88 0.77 -24.19
N GLN A 77 -20.05 -0.22 -25.07
CA GLN A 77 -20.15 -1.62 -24.68
C GLN A 77 -18.83 -2.13 -24.09
N LEU A 78 -17.72 -1.89 -24.79
CA LEU A 78 -16.40 -2.32 -24.37
C LEU A 78 -15.94 -1.57 -23.10
N ALA A 79 -16.18 -0.26 -23.04
CA ALA A 79 -15.83 0.54 -21.88
C ALA A 79 -16.60 0.10 -20.62
N SER A 80 -17.90 -0.19 -20.72
CA SER A 80 -18.69 -0.73 -19.61
C SER A 80 -18.14 -2.07 -19.13
N ALA A 81 -17.88 -3.01 -20.05
CA ALA A 81 -17.35 -4.33 -19.71
C ALA A 81 -16.01 -4.23 -18.95
N HIS A 82 -15.11 -3.38 -19.42
CA HIS A 82 -13.82 -3.11 -18.77
C HIS A 82 -13.98 -2.54 -17.36
N ILE A 83 -14.92 -1.61 -17.14
CA ILE A 83 -15.17 -1.04 -15.81
C ILE A 83 -15.76 -2.10 -14.87
N SER A 84 -16.73 -2.89 -15.35
CA SER A 84 -17.34 -3.98 -14.57
C SER A 84 -16.32 -5.03 -14.15
N GLU A 85 -15.44 -5.44 -15.08
CA GLU A 85 -14.34 -6.36 -14.78
C GLU A 85 -13.35 -5.75 -13.78
N LEU A 86 -12.96 -4.49 -13.98
CA LEU A 86 -12.04 -3.79 -13.10
C LEU A 86 -12.58 -3.69 -11.68
N LEU A 87 -13.85 -3.33 -11.50
CA LEU A 87 -14.47 -3.26 -10.18
C LEU A 87 -14.52 -4.64 -9.50
N LYS A 88 -14.86 -5.71 -10.23
CA LYS A 88 -14.79 -7.09 -9.70
C LYS A 88 -13.37 -7.47 -9.30
N ARG A 89 -12.37 -7.18 -10.13
CA ARG A 89 -10.96 -7.45 -9.85
C ARG A 89 -10.49 -6.71 -8.61
N VAL A 90 -10.86 -5.43 -8.46
CA VAL A 90 -10.57 -4.66 -7.25
C VAL A 90 -11.27 -5.26 -6.04
N ALA A 91 -12.56 -5.62 -6.13
CA ALA A 91 -13.27 -6.24 -5.02
C ALA A 91 -12.59 -7.54 -4.54
N LEU A 92 -12.11 -8.39 -5.45
CA LEU A 92 -11.38 -9.63 -5.12
C LEU A 92 -10.03 -9.40 -4.41
N VAL A 93 -9.46 -8.20 -4.50
CA VAL A 93 -8.22 -7.83 -3.79
C VAL A 93 -8.50 -7.29 -2.39
N TYR A 94 -9.67 -6.68 -2.18
CA TYR A 94 -10.04 -6.02 -0.92
C TYR A 94 -11.07 -6.78 -0.08
N TYR A 95 -11.75 -7.78 -0.64
CA TYR A 95 -12.73 -8.62 0.06
C TYR A 95 -12.50 -10.13 -0.18
N PRO A 96 -12.99 -11.00 0.73
CA PRO A 96 -12.87 -12.45 0.59
C PRO A 96 -13.46 -12.95 -0.72
N ARG A 97 -12.71 -13.81 -1.41
CA ARG A 97 -13.11 -14.37 -2.70
C ARG A 97 -14.44 -15.12 -2.64
N ALA A 98 -14.73 -15.81 -1.54
CA ALA A 98 -15.97 -16.55 -1.36
C ALA A 98 -17.22 -15.66 -1.43
N GLU A 99 -17.14 -14.45 -0.85
CA GLU A 99 -18.25 -13.49 -0.86
C GLU A 99 -18.41 -12.88 -2.25
N VAL A 100 -17.34 -12.31 -2.81
CA VAL A 100 -17.38 -11.58 -4.08
C VAL A 100 -17.70 -12.48 -5.28
N ALA A 101 -17.18 -13.71 -5.31
CA ALA A 101 -17.38 -14.61 -6.45
C ALA A 101 -18.84 -15.06 -6.60
N SER A 102 -19.61 -15.09 -5.50
CA SER A 102 -21.03 -15.45 -5.52
C SER A 102 -21.94 -14.30 -5.99
N MET A 103 -21.45 -13.05 -5.98
CA MET A 103 -22.25 -11.86 -6.27
C MET A 103 -22.38 -11.58 -7.76
N HIS A 104 -23.62 -11.49 -8.22
CA HIS A 104 -24.01 -11.24 -9.61
C HIS A 104 -25.22 -10.31 -9.66
N GLY A 105 -25.41 -9.61 -10.78
CA GLY A 105 -26.61 -8.80 -11.01
C GLY A 105 -26.82 -7.74 -9.93
N GLU A 106 -28.01 -7.77 -9.30
CA GLU A 106 -28.38 -6.80 -8.28
C GLU A 106 -27.56 -6.91 -7.00
N ALA A 107 -27.22 -8.14 -6.57
CA ALA A 107 -26.41 -8.37 -5.38
C ALA A 107 -25.03 -7.71 -5.50
N TRP A 108 -24.50 -7.64 -6.74
CA TRP A 108 -23.24 -6.95 -7.01
C TRP A 108 -23.36 -5.43 -6.85
N VAL A 109 -24.43 -4.81 -7.35
CA VAL A 109 -24.65 -3.37 -7.20
C VAL A 109 -24.89 -2.99 -5.74
N GLU A 110 -25.65 -3.82 -5.02
CA GLU A 110 -25.89 -3.64 -3.59
C GLU A 110 -24.59 -3.72 -2.80
N PHE A 111 -23.73 -4.69 -3.11
CA PHE A 111 -22.39 -4.78 -2.51
C PHE A 111 -21.56 -3.51 -2.77
N LEU A 112 -21.57 -2.97 -4.00
CA LEU A 112 -20.84 -1.73 -4.31
C LEU A 112 -21.36 -0.53 -3.50
N ASN A 113 -22.69 -0.45 -3.29
CA ASN A 113 -23.34 0.57 -2.46
C ASN A 113 -22.98 0.41 -0.98
N GLN A 114 -23.06 -0.79 -0.43
CA GLN A 114 -22.73 -1.07 0.97
C GLN A 114 -21.25 -0.79 1.29
N THR A 115 -20.37 -1.09 0.35
CA THR A 115 -18.92 -0.90 0.51
C THR A 115 -18.46 0.53 0.18
N GLY A 116 -19.29 1.34 -0.48
CA GLY A 116 -19.01 2.71 -0.89
C GLY A 116 -19.66 3.74 0.04
N LYS A 117 -18.86 4.61 0.68
CA LYS A 117 -19.41 5.69 1.49
C LYS A 117 -19.84 6.86 0.60
N GLY A 118 -21.13 7.19 0.60
CA GLY A 118 -21.68 8.33 -0.16
C GLY A 118 -21.62 8.15 -1.68
N ILE A 119 -21.66 6.90 -2.16
CA ILE A 119 -21.71 6.56 -3.58
C ILE A 119 -22.93 5.68 -3.80
N ASP A 120 -23.75 6.04 -4.78
CA ASP A 120 -24.89 5.25 -5.20
C ASP A 120 -24.71 4.80 -6.66
N PHE A 121 -24.64 3.49 -6.86
CA PHE A 121 -24.53 2.81 -8.14
C PHE A 121 -25.89 2.44 -8.75
N THR A 122 -27.00 2.60 -8.03
CA THR A 122 -28.37 2.39 -8.53
C THR A 122 -28.66 3.11 -9.87
N PRO A 123 -28.32 4.42 -10.05
CA PRO A 123 -28.56 5.11 -11.31
C PRO A 123 -27.69 4.63 -12.48
N VAL A 124 -26.59 3.93 -12.20
CA VAL A 124 -25.68 3.38 -13.23
C VAL A 124 -25.76 1.84 -13.30
N LYS A 125 -26.76 1.23 -12.64
CA LYS A 125 -26.96 -0.22 -12.61
C LYS A 125 -27.12 -0.80 -14.02
N SER A 126 -27.94 -0.18 -14.86
CA SER A 126 -28.12 -0.58 -16.26
C SER A 126 -26.83 -0.45 -17.07
N MET A 127 -25.99 0.54 -16.74
CA MET A 127 -24.68 0.71 -17.37
C MET A 127 -23.69 -0.39 -16.99
N LEU A 128 -23.80 -0.96 -15.79
CA LEU A 128 -22.94 -2.03 -15.29
C LEU A 128 -23.38 -3.42 -15.73
N LEU A 129 -24.70 -3.67 -15.72
CA LEU A 129 -25.27 -5.00 -15.93
C LEU A 129 -25.70 -5.24 -17.38
N ASP A 130 -26.35 -4.25 -18.01
CA ASP A 130 -26.99 -4.44 -19.31
C ASP A 130 -26.13 -3.95 -20.48
N SER A 131 -25.29 -2.93 -20.24
CA SER A 131 -24.49 -2.30 -21.28
C SER A 131 -23.44 -3.20 -21.96
N PRO A 132 -22.86 -4.24 -21.32
CA PRO A 132 -22.01 -5.20 -22.02
C PRO A 132 -22.78 -6.02 -23.08
N TYR A 133 -24.11 -6.09 -22.97
CA TYR A 133 -24.99 -6.90 -23.82
C TYR A 133 -25.91 -6.06 -24.71
N LYS A 134 -25.90 -4.73 -24.58
CA LYS A 134 -26.70 -3.80 -25.38
C LYS A 134 -25.80 -2.81 -26.11
N THR A 135 -25.87 -2.79 -27.44
CA THR A 135 -25.29 -1.74 -28.28
C THR A 135 -26.09 -0.45 -28.05
N SER A 136 -25.56 0.45 -27.23
CA SER A 136 -26.17 1.75 -26.97
C SER A 136 -25.18 2.85 -27.33
N ASP A 137 -25.21 3.28 -28.59
CA ASP A 137 -24.28 4.26 -29.20
C ASP A 137 -24.37 5.68 -28.59
N ALA A 138 -25.33 5.95 -27.70
CA ALA A 138 -25.55 7.30 -27.15
C ALA A 138 -25.45 7.40 -25.62
N LEU A 139 -25.05 6.34 -24.91
CA LEU A 139 -25.03 6.38 -23.45
C LEU A 139 -23.74 7.02 -22.91
N ASN A 140 -23.88 8.04 -22.08
CA ASN A 140 -22.75 8.71 -21.44
C ASN A 140 -22.27 7.89 -20.23
N LEU A 141 -21.07 7.31 -20.31
CA LEU A 141 -20.47 6.50 -19.23
C LEU A 141 -19.66 7.30 -18.21
N ASN A 142 -19.47 8.61 -18.39
CA ASN A 142 -18.78 9.45 -17.39
C ASN A 142 -19.33 9.30 -15.97
N PRO A 143 -20.66 9.27 -15.72
CA PRO A 143 -21.20 9.01 -14.38
C PRO A 143 -20.74 7.67 -13.79
N LEU A 144 -20.51 6.65 -14.62
CA LEU A 144 -20.00 5.35 -14.18
C LEU A 144 -18.51 5.44 -13.83
N PHE A 145 -17.70 6.05 -14.70
CA PHE A 145 -16.27 6.28 -14.44
C PHE A 145 -16.03 7.05 -13.13
N THR A 146 -16.75 8.14 -12.90
CA THR A 146 -16.59 8.95 -11.68
C THR A 146 -16.95 8.17 -10.41
N ARG A 147 -18.01 7.35 -10.46
CA ARG A 147 -18.41 6.51 -9.32
C ARG A 147 -17.40 5.40 -9.06
N ALA A 148 -16.94 4.72 -10.11
CA ALA A 148 -15.91 3.71 -10.03
C ALA A 148 -14.60 4.29 -9.44
N GLU A 149 -14.18 5.46 -9.90
CA GLU A 149 -12.99 6.14 -9.39
C GLU A 149 -13.12 6.48 -7.90
N LYS A 150 -14.26 7.07 -7.49
CA LYS A 150 -14.53 7.38 -6.08
C LYS A 150 -14.51 6.10 -5.22
N TRP A 151 -15.13 5.03 -5.70
CA TRP A 151 -15.21 3.77 -4.97
C TRP A 151 -13.84 3.09 -4.82
N ILE A 152 -13.00 3.11 -5.86
CA ILE A 152 -11.61 2.61 -5.81
C ILE A 152 -10.76 3.48 -4.87
N LYS A 153 -10.96 4.81 -4.88
CA LYS A 153 -10.25 5.74 -3.99
C LYS A 153 -10.53 5.48 -2.51
N GLN A 154 -11.70 4.95 -2.17
CA GLN A 154 -12.06 4.63 -0.78
C GLN A 154 -11.43 3.33 -0.25
N ARG A 155 -10.80 2.52 -1.11
CA ARG A 155 -10.19 1.26 -0.66
C ARG A 155 -8.93 1.51 0.20
N GLY A 156 -8.84 0.77 1.30
CA GLY A 156 -7.82 0.86 2.33
C GLY A 156 -6.70 -0.17 2.14
N ALA A 157 -6.58 -1.13 3.06
CA ALA A 157 -5.65 -2.24 2.95
C ALA A 157 -6.29 -3.42 2.21
N PRO A 158 -5.56 -4.10 1.28
CA PRO A 158 -6.03 -5.34 0.67
C PRO A 158 -6.20 -6.43 1.73
N CYS A 159 -7.11 -7.38 1.52
CA CYS A 159 -7.16 -8.54 2.42
C CYS A 159 -5.90 -9.38 2.22
N SER A 160 -5.37 -9.86 3.33
CA SER A 160 -4.38 -10.93 3.32
C SER A 160 -5.13 -12.21 2.99
N ASN A 161 -5.03 -12.68 1.75
CA ASN A 161 -5.41 -14.05 1.41
C ASN A 161 -4.53 -15.04 2.14
#